data_AF-A0A1H1S0E3-F1
#
_entry.id   AF-A0A1H1S0E3-F1
#
_cell.length_a   1.000
_cell.length_b   1.000
_cell.length_c   1.000
_cell.angle_alpha   90.00
_cell.angle_beta   90.00
_cell.angle_gamma   90.00
#
_symmetry.space_group_name_H-M   'P 1'
#
loop_
_entity.id
_entity.type
_entity.pdbx_description
1 polymer ?
#
loop_
_entity_poly.entity_id
_entity_poly.type
_entity_poly.pdbx_seq_one_letter_code
_entity_poly.pdbx_strand_id
1 'polypeptide(L)'
;MSKSQVLEVAGRKVTITNPDKLVFPAGGHTKLDLVRYYLAVADGALRGIEGRPMILKRFVKGIEQEAFFQKRAPGNRPDWVEVAKLHYASGRSAEEAVVRDAAGLAWAINLGCVDLNPHPVLAEDLDHPDELRIDLDPVPGVEWKQILDVALVAREVLEDHGLTAWPKTSGSRGFHIYARIEPHWTFRDVRLAAETVAREVENRAPDLATSKWWKEERQGVFVDFNQNAKDRTVASAYSVRPTSDARVSTPLRWDEVPGCRPEAFTLSTVLERYAELGDPWEDIGTAHGSLEPLLDLARRLGPAEKPPKGTGRRQQTMPLVEIARAKTREEALEGLERWKARHSTVVGHLHPADILVDGMRGRSSVWYRIRVNLQHVPEAQRPPQEPLEVDYDPWANAPWAQERDSR
;
A
#
# COMPACT_ATOMS: atom_id res chain seq x y z
N MET A 1 26.74 -16.78 -16.67
CA MET A 1 26.00 -16.54 -15.42
C MET A 1 27.01 -16.41 -14.30
N SER A 2 26.90 -15.40 -13.44
CA SER A 2 27.80 -15.32 -12.30
C SER A 2 27.52 -16.43 -11.29
N LYS A 3 28.59 -16.88 -10.63
CA LYS A 3 28.49 -17.91 -9.60
C LYS A 3 27.67 -17.37 -8.44
N SER A 4 26.84 -18.22 -7.85
CA SER A 4 26.14 -17.90 -6.60
C SER A 4 27.15 -17.54 -5.51
N GLN A 5 26.77 -16.62 -4.63
CA GLN A 5 27.58 -16.23 -3.48
C GLN A 5 26.94 -16.76 -2.19
N VAL A 6 27.74 -17.31 -1.28
CA VAL A 6 27.27 -17.72 0.05
C VAL A 6 27.63 -16.63 1.04
N LEU A 7 26.64 -16.16 1.80
CA LEU A 7 26.81 -15.22 2.90
C LEU A 7 26.59 -15.94 4.23
N GLU A 8 27.42 -15.65 5.23
CA GLU A 8 27.17 -16.06 6.62
C GLU A 8 26.38 -14.93 7.30
N VAL A 9 25.13 -15.18 7.65
CA VAL A 9 24.21 -14.19 8.24
C VAL A 9 23.48 -14.84 9.41
N ALA A 10 23.49 -14.20 10.59
CA ALA A 10 22.84 -14.73 11.80
C ALA A 10 23.18 -16.21 12.07
N GLY A 11 24.46 -16.57 11.92
CA GLY A 11 24.98 -17.94 12.12
C GLY A 11 24.56 -18.96 11.05
N ARG A 12 23.99 -18.52 9.92
CA ARG A 12 23.50 -19.38 8.83
C ARG A 12 24.13 -19.03 7.48
N LYS A 13 24.33 -20.06 6.66
CA LYS A 13 24.73 -19.93 5.25
C LYS A 13 23.52 -19.62 4.37
N VAL A 14 23.49 -18.43 3.79
CA VAL A 14 22.46 -18.01 2.82
C VAL A 14 23.07 -17.91 1.43
N THR A 15 22.62 -18.75 0.50
CA THR A 15 23.10 -18.75 -0.89
C THR A 15 22.33 -17.74 -1.76
N ILE A 16 23.00 -16.66 -2.15
CA ILE A 16 22.50 -15.67 -3.10
C ILE A 16 22.77 -16.14 -4.52
N THR A 17 21.71 -16.48 -5.25
CA THR A 17 21.80 -16.88 -6.66
C THR A 17 21.85 -15.65 -7.55
N ASN A 18 22.38 -15.69 -8.78
CA ASN A 18 22.36 -14.53 -9.70
C ASN A 18 22.65 -13.15 -9.04
N PRO A 19 23.74 -13.01 -8.25
CA PRO A 19 23.99 -11.81 -7.44
C PRO A 19 24.05 -10.54 -8.29
N ASP A 20 24.64 -10.61 -9.48
CA ASP A 20 24.85 -9.45 -10.38
C ASP A 20 23.61 -9.09 -11.21
N LYS A 21 22.47 -9.75 -10.98
CA LYS A 21 21.25 -9.41 -11.69
C LYS A 21 20.83 -8.00 -11.33
N LEU A 22 20.70 -7.12 -12.31
CA LEU A 22 20.12 -5.79 -12.13
C LEU A 22 18.67 -5.91 -11.68
N VAL A 23 18.39 -5.36 -10.50
CA VAL A 23 17.02 -5.20 -9.97
C VAL A 23 16.50 -3.82 -10.32
N PHE A 24 17.37 -2.79 -10.21
CA PHE A 24 17.09 -1.41 -10.56
C PHE A 24 18.05 -0.95 -11.68
N PRO A 25 17.66 -1.05 -12.96
CA PRO A 25 18.55 -0.72 -14.07
C PRO A 25 19.03 0.73 -14.06
N ALA A 26 18.16 1.70 -13.75
CA ALA A 26 18.49 3.12 -13.79
C ALA A 26 19.59 3.52 -12.79
N GLY A 27 19.57 2.96 -11.57
CA GLY A 27 20.61 3.17 -10.55
C GLY A 27 21.74 2.14 -10.59
N GLY A 28 21.68 1.15 -11.50
CA GLY A 28 22.67 0.08 -11.58
C GLY A 28 22.68 -0.89 -10.38
N HIS A 29 21.64 -0.90 -9.52
CA HIS A 29 21.64 -1.74 -8.32
C HIS A 29 21.33 -3.20 -8.66
N THR A 30 22.23 -4.08 -8.22
CA THR A 30 22.11 -5.52 -8.37
C THR A 30 21.29 -6.15 -7.24
N LYS A 31 20.96 -7.43 -7.38
CA LYS A 31 20.33 -8.20 -6.32
C LYS A 31 21.21 -8.29 -5.08
N LEU A 32 22.52 -8.44 -5.25
CA LEU A 32 23.44 -8.47 -4.12
C LEU A 32 23.48 -7.13 -3.37
N ASP A 33 23.40 -6.01 -4.09
CA ASP A 33 23.33 -4.68 -3.46
C ASP A 33 22.05 -4.54 -2.63
N LEU A 34 20.92 -5.01 -3.15
CA LEU A 34 19.66 -5.01 -2.39
C LEU A 34 19.73 -5.91 -1.15
N VAL A 35 20.35 -7.09 -1.25
CA VAL A 35 20.57 -7.97 -0.09
C VAL A 35 21.45 -7.27 0.95
N ARG A 36 22.56 -6.66 0.52
CA ARG A 36 23.47 -5.91 1.41
C ARG A 36 22.79 -4.72 2.06
N TYR A 37 21.93 -4.01 1.32
CA TYR A 37 21.14 -2.92 1.87
C TYR A 37 20.32 -3.41 3.07
N TYR A 38 19.52 -4.45 2.88
CA TYR A 38 18.66 -4.98 3.93
C TYR A 38 19.44 -5.57 5.11
N LEU A 39 20.62 -6.14 4.86
CA LEU A 39 21.49 -6.60 5.94
C LEU A 39 22.09 -5.45 6.76
N ALA A 40 22.38 -4.32 6.13
CA ALA A 40 22.91 -3.14 6.82
C ALA A 40 21.87 -2.42 7.68
N VAL A 41 20.59 -2.45 7.27
CA VAL A 41 19.46 -1.90 8.04
C VAL A 41 18.66 -2.97 8.78
N ALA A 42 19.24 -4.15 9.01
CA ALA A 42 18.51 -5.34 9.45
C ALA A 42 17.72 -5.11 10.75
N ASP A 43 18.32 -4.47 11.75
CA ASP A 43 17.64 -4.25 13.04
C ASP A 43 16.37 -3.41 12.87
N GLY A 44 16.44 -2.31 12.10
CA GLY A 44 15.28 -1.48 11.81
C GLY A 44 14.25 -2.14 10.88
N ALA A 45 14.71 -2.87 9.86
CA ALA A 45 13.81 -3.61 8.97
C ALA A 45 13.05 -4.71 9.73
N LEU A 46 13.75 -5.44 10.62
CA LEU A 46 13.18 -6.50 11.45
C LEU A 46 12.18 -5.97 12.47
N ARG A 47 12.40 -4.80 13.10
CA ARG A 47 11.37 -4.15 13.95
C ARG A 47 10.01 -4.00 13.25
N GLY A 48 9.99 -3.89 11.93
CA GLY A 48 8.77 -3.82 11.13
C GLY A 48 8.19 -5.16 10.68
N ILE A 49 8.94 -6.26 10.68
CA ILE A 49 8.50 -7.54 10.06
C ILE A 49 8.70 -8.80 10.90
N GLU A 50 9.51 -8.73 11.96
CA GLU A 50 9.89 -9.90 12.75
C GLU A 50 8.66 -10.58 13.33
N GLY A 51 8.57 -11.89 13.13
CA GLY A 51 7.44 -12.69 13.62
C GLY A 51 6.13 -12.47 12.88
N ARG A 52 6.09 -11.58 11.88
CA ARG A 52 4.88 -11.30 11.11
C ARG A 52 4.81 -12.20 9.88
N PRO A 53 3.67 -12.86 9.62
CA PRO A 53 3.45 -13.48 8.33
C PRO A 53 3.45 -12.43 7.22
N MET A 54 4.07 -12.76 6.09
CA MET A 54 4.30 -11.82 5.00
C MET A 54 3.89 -12.39 3.63
N ILE A 55 3.24 -11.52 2.83
CA ILE A 55 3.04 -11.77 1.41
C ILE A 55 4.35 -11.48 0.66
N LEU A 56 4.87 -12.48 -0.05
CA LEU A 56 6.08 -12.33 -0.87
C LEU A 56 5.71 -11.71 -2.22
N LYS A 57 5.96 -10.41 -2.38
CA LYS A 57 5.81 -9.70 -3.66
C LYS A 57 7.14 -9.71 -4.42
N ARG A 58 7.21 -10.51 -5.49
CA ARG A 58 8.47 -10.90 -6.12
C ARG A 58 8.65 -10.30 -7.51
N PHE A 59 9.75 -9.60 -7.72
CA PHE A 59 10.18 -9.00 -8.98
C PHE A 59 11.24 -9.88 -9.66
N VAL A 60 10.86 -11.14 -9.95
CA VAL A 60 11.80 -12.16 -10.44
C VAL A 60 12.45 -11.75 -11.76
N LYS A 61 11.82 -10.89 -12.55
CA LYS A 61 12.34 -10.36 -13.83
C LYS A 61 12.87 -8.92 -13.74
N GLY A 62 12.94 -8.32 -12.56
CA GLY A 62 13.27 -6.89 -12.37
C GLY A 62 12.01 -6.04 -12.15
N ILE A 63 12.19 -4.78 -11.71
CA ILE A 63 11.07 -3.89 -11.32
C ILE A 63 10.26 -3.34 -12.51
N GLU A 64 10.81 -3.39 -13.72
CA GLU A 64 10.14 -2.95 -14.96
C GLU A 64 9.07 -3.94 -15.44
N GLN A 65 8.98 -5.11 -14.81
CA GLN A 65 8.02 -6.16 -15.12
C GLN A 65 7.02 -6.32 -13.97
N GLU A 66 5.84 -6.87 -14.27
CA GLU A 66 4.83 -7.11 -13.24
C GLU A 66 5.33 -8.04 -12.13
N ALA A 67 5.00 -7.68 -10.89
CA ALA A 67 5.33 -8.46 -9.72
C ALA A 67 4.46 -9.72 -9.61
N PHE A 68 5.05 -10.80 -9.10
CA PHE A 68 4.33 -12.00 -8.71
C PHE A 68 4.03 -11.96 -7.20
N PHE A 69 2.75 -12.02 -6.83
CA PHE A 69 2.33 -12.07 -5.43
C PHE A 69 2.17 -13.50 -4.96
N GLN A 70 3.00 -13.90 -4.00
CA GLN A 70 3.03 -15.24 -3.44
C GLN A 70 2.65 -15.20 -1.96
N LYS A 71 1.41 -15.58 -1.65
CA LYS A 71 0.92 -15.74 -0.28
C LYS A 71 1.53 -16.99 0.37
N ARG A 72 1.37 -18.14 -0.28
CA ARG A 72 1.90 -19.42 0.23
C ARG A 72 3.42 -19.47 0.10
N ALA A 73 4.12 -19.68 1.20
CA ALA A 73 5.56 -19.85 1.24
C ALA A 73 6.02 -20.97 0.27
N PRO A 74 7.18 -20.83 -0.40
CA PRO A 74 7.72 -21.89 -1.26
C PRO A 74 7.93 -23.21 -0.50
N GLY A 75 7.55 -24.34 -1.10
CA GLY A 75 7.70 -25.65 -0.47
C GLY A 75 9.16 -26.09 -0.26
N ASN A 76 10.11 -25.50 -1.00
CA ASN A 76 11.55 -25.74 -0.89
C ASN A 76 12.26 -24.66 -0.05
N ARG A 77 11.54 -23.96 0.84
CA ARG A 77 12.15 -23.01 1.77
C ARG A 77 13.12 -23.73 2.73
N PRO A 78 14.13 -23.03 3.26
CA PRO A 78 14.88 -23.54 4.40
C PRO A 78 13.96 -23.86 5.58
N ASP A 79 14.35 -24.85 6.38
CA ASP A 79 13.63 -25.30 7.58
C ASP A 79 13.45 -24.18 8.60
N TRP A 80 14.47 -23.33 8.76
CA TRP A 80 14.50 -22.19 9.66
C TRP A 80 13.65 -20.97 9.22
N VAL A 81 13.03 -21.00 8.03
CA VAL A 81 12.03 -20.00 7.65
C VAL A 81 10.65 -20.49 8.09
N GLU A 82 10.13 -19.96 9.18
CA GLU A 82 8.82 -20.37 9.71
C GLU A 82 7.66 -20.01 8.79
N VAL A 83 6.48 -20.59 9.08
CA VAL A 83 5.23 -20.23 8.42
C VAL A 83 4.10 -20.09 9.42
N ALA A 84 3.17 -19.18 9.16
CA ALA A 84 1.91 -19.07 9.89
C ALA A 84 0.73 -19.29 8.94
N LYS A 85 -0.29 -20.01 9.39
CA LYS A 85 -1.45 -20.38 8.56
C LYS A 85 -2.56 -19.34 8.71
N LEU A 86 -2.70 -18.46 7.72
CA LEU A 86 -3.78 -17.48 7.69
C LEU A 86 -5.05 -18.06 7.06
N HIS A 87 -6.19 -17.67 7.61
CA HIS A 87 -7.52 -17.95 7.10
C HIS A 87 -8.14 -16.68 6.51
N TYR A 88 -8.46 -16.73 5.22
CA TYR A 88 -9.03 -15.61 4.47
C TYR A 88 -10.55 -15.61 4.51
N ALA A 89 -11.16 -14.45 4.31
CA ALA A 89 -12.62 -14.30 4.25
C ALA A 89 -13.29 -15.21 3.19
N SER A 90 -12.55 -15.65 2.17
CA SER A 90 -13.03 -16.58 1.16
C SER A 90 -13.14 -18.04 1.63
N GLY A 91 -12.82 -18.35 2.90
CA GLY A 91 -12.74 -19.71 3.45
C GLY A 91 -11.47 -20.48 3.06
N ARG A 92 -10.55 -19.86 2.31
CA ARG A 92 -9.25 -20.45 1.93
C ARG A 92 -8.22 -20.17 3.02
N SER A 93 -7.15 -20.97 3.05
CA SER A 93 -5.98 -20.69 3.87
C SER A 93 -4.67 -20.75 3.08
N ALA A 94 -3.64 -20.07 3.59
CA ALA A 94 -2.27 -20.23 3.13
C ALA A 94 -1.30 -20.16 4.31
N GLU A 95 -0.24 -20.95 4.21
CA GLU A 95 0.93 -20.85 5.09
C GLU A 95 1.84 -19.77 4.51
N GLU A 96 1.81 -18.59 5.12
CA GLU A 96 2.63 -17.45 4.72
C GLU A 96 3.97 -17.48 5.47
N ALA A 97 5.03 -16.98 4.84
CA ALA A 97 6.37 -17.01 5.41
C ALA A 97 6.49 -16.04 6.61
N VAL A 98 7.19 -16.46 7.66
CA VAL A 98 7.49 -15.66 8.85
C VAL A 98 9.00 -15.49 8.93
N VAL A 99 9.45 -14.24 8.98
CA VAL A 99 10.87 -13.87 9.08
C VAL A 99 11.18 -13.54 10.53
N ARG A 100 12.26 -14.12 11.09
CA ARG A 100 12.68 -13.92 12.49
C ARG A 100 14.04 -13.24 12.65
N ASP A 101 14.83 -13.17 11.57
CA ASP A 101 16.20 -12.67 11.65
C ASP A 101 16.71 -12.19 10.28
N ALA A 102 17.94 -11.67 10.28
CA ALA A 102 18.60 -11.15 9.10
C ALA A 102 18.83 -12.23 8.01
N ALA A 103 18.93 -13.51 8.37
CA ALA A 103 19.04 -14.59 7.38
C ALA A 103 17.71 -14.80 6.65
N GLY A 104 16.58 -14.75 7.37
CA GLY A 104 15.22 -14.73 6.79
C GLY A 104 14.97 -13.54 5.90
N LEU A 105 15.47 -12.36 6.29
CA LEU A 105 15.41 -11.17 5.47
C LEU A 105 16.19 -11.36 4.16
N ALA A 106 17.47 -11.76 4.22
CA ALA A 106 18.29 -12.04 3.04
C ALA A 106 17.68 -13.12 2.13
N TRP A 107 17.06 -14.15 2.72
CA TRP A 107 16.34 -15.19 1.97
C TRP A 107 15.17 -14.61 1.17
N ALA A 108 14.32 -13.78 1.79
CA ALA A 108 13.17 -13.18 1.12
C ALA A 108 13.62 -12.31 -0.07
N ILE A 109 14.66 -11.51 0.12
CA ILE A 109 15.23 -10.67 -0.95
C ILE A 109 15.86 -11.52 -2.06
N ASN A 110 16.54 -12.61 -1.71
CA ASN A 110 17.10 -13.53 -2.70
C ASN A 110 16.03 -14.19 -3.59
N LEU A 111 14.83 -14.42 -3.06
CA LEU A 111 13.66 -14.88 -3.83
C LEU A 111 13.13 -13.83 -4.82
N GLY A 112 13.62 -12.59 -4.75
CA GLY A 112 13.24 -11.48 -5.60
C GLY A 112 12.24 -10.53 -4.96
N CYS A 113 12.01 -10.60 -3.64
CA CYS A 113 11.27 -9.54 -2.96
C CYS A 113 12.06 -8.24 -3.00
N VAL A 114 11.37 -7.14 -3.31
CA VAL A 114 11.93 -5.78 -3.29
C VAL A 114 11.44 -5.03 -2.07
N ASP A 115 10.13 -5.07 -1.82
CA ASP A 115 9.48 -4.54 -0.62
C ASP A 115 9.11 -5.68 0.35
N LEU A 116 8.92 -5.33 1.63
CA LEU A 116 8.49 -6.23 2.70
C LEU A 116 7.02 -5.92 3.04
N ASN A 117 6.15 -6.92 3.04
CA ASN A 117 4.69 -6.73 3.11
C ASN A 117 4.04 -7.57 4.24
N PRO A 118 4.33 -7.28 5.51
CA PRO A 118 3.80 -8.02 6.66
C PRO A 118 2.31 -7.74 6.90
N HIS A 119 1.61 -8.72 7.46
CA HIS A 119 0.33 -8.48 8.15
C HIS A 119 0.58 -7.73 9.48
N PRO A 120 -0.41 -6.97 10.00
CA PRO A 120 -0.26 -6.22 11.25
C PRO A 120 -0.38 -7.10 12.50
N VAL A 121 -0.08 -8.40 12.40
CA VAL A 121 -0.24 -9.41 13.44
C VAL A 121 1.04 -10.23 13.57
N LEU A 122 1.26 -10.83 14.74
CA LEU A 122 2.33 -11.79 14.98
C LEU A 122 1.86 -13.21 14.67
N ALA A 123 2.79 -14.10 14.33
CA ALA A 123 2.48 -15.49 14.00
C ALA A 123 1.81 -16.26 15.16
N GLU A 124 2.06 -15.82 16.39
CA GLU A 124 1.52 -16.36 17.63
C GLU A 124 0.05 -15.98 17.87
N ASP A 125 -0.39 -14.84 17.33
CA ASP A 125 -1.78 -14.36 17.41
C ASP A 125 -2.19 -13.65 16.11
N LEU A 126 -2.89 -14.38 15.25
CA LEU A 126 -3.29 -13.92 13.92
C LEU A 126 -4.61 -13.14 13.89
N ASP A 127 -5.26 -12.94 15.02
CA ASP A 127 -6.58 -12.30 15.09
C ASP A 127 -6.55 -10.94 15.79
N HIS A 128 -5.50 -10.64 16.56
CA HIS A 128 -5.34 -9.36 17.26
C HIS A 128 -4.12 -8.57 16.75
N PRO A 129 -4.33 -7.51 15.94
CA PRO A 129 -3.24 -6.65 15.49
C PRO A 129 -2.56 -5.92 16.65
N ASP A 130 -1.26 -5.70 16.52
CA ASP A 130 -0.43 -4.96 17.48
C ASP A 130 0.03 -3.59 16.92
N GLU A 131 -0.49 -3.20 15.76
CA GLU A 131 -0.28 -1.89 15.15
C GLU A 131 -1.54 -1.31 14.50
N LEU A 132 -1.76 -0.03 14.78
CA LEU A 132 -2.66 0.83 14.02
C LEU A 132 -1.84 1.52 12.92
N ARG A 133 -2.33 1.47 11.68
CA ARG A 133 -1.66 2.04 10.51
C ARG A 133 -2.50 3.15 9.90
N ILE A 134 -1.99 4.38 9.88
CA ILE A 134 -2.60 5.50 9.14
C ILE A 134 -1.87 5.62 7.80
N ASP A 135 -2.61 5.48 6.71
CA ASP A 135 -2.09 5.58 5.35
C ASP A 135 -2.67 6.83 4.67
N LEU A 136 -1.79 7.76 4.30
CA LEU A 136 -2.12 9.03 3.68
C LEU A 136 -1.89 8.92 2.18
N ASP A 137 -2.98 8.76 1.45
CA ASP A 137 -3.01 8.52 0.02
C ASP A 137 -3.47 9.78 -0.74
N PRO A 138 -2.58 10.50 -1.44
CA PRO A 138 -2.99 11.69 -2.19
C PRO A 138 -3.89 11.32 -3.37
N VAL A 139 -5.03 12.01 -3.51
CA VAL A 139 -5.73 12.04 -4.80
C VAL A 139 -4.89 12.81 -5.84
N PRO A 140 -5.10 12.58 -7.15
CA PRO A 140 -4.35 13.30 -8.17
C PRO A 140 -4.48 14.83 -8.01
N GLY A 141 -3.35 15.55 -8.11
CA GLY A 141 -3.30 17.00 -7.96
C GLY A 141 -2.97 17.51 -6.55
N VAL A 142 -2.84 16.62 -5.57
CA VAL A 142 -2.37 17.00 -4.22
C VAL A 142 -0.85 17.14 -4.20
N GLU A 143 -0.38 18.28 -3.70
CA GLU A 143 1.04 18.59 -3.55
C GLU A 143 1.65 17.91 -2.31
N TRP A 144 2.94 17.60 -2.37
CA TRP A 144 3.64 16.91 -1.27
C TRP A 144 3.49 17.61 0.09
N LYS A 145 3.56 18.95 0.10
CA LYS A 145 3.38 19.73 1.33
C LYS A 145 2.02 19.46 1.99
N GLN A 146 0.96 19.33 1.20
CA GLN A 146 -0.38 19.05 1.74
C GLN A 146 -0.44 17.68 2.42
N ILE A 147 0.28 16.68 1.91
CA ILE A 147 0.40 15.36 2.56
C ILE A 147 1.08 15.51 3.93
N LEU A 148 2.16 16.30 4.01
CA LEU A 148 2.86 16.55 5.27
C LEU A 148 2.00 17.33 6.26
N ASP A 149 1.25 18.33 5.79
CA ASP A 149 0.31 19.10 6.62
C ASP A 149 -0.76 18.14 7.22
N VAL A 150 -1.31 17.23 6.42
CA VAL A 150 -2.25 16.19 6.91
C VAL A 150 -1.57 15.20 7.85
N ALA A 151 -0.30 14.88 7.64
CA ALA A 151 0.46 14.01 8.53
C ALA A 151 0.64 14.60 9.93
N LEU A 152 0.85 15.92 10.02
CA LEU A 152 0.91 16.64 11.30
C LEU A 152 -0.45 16.64 12.01
N VAL A 153 -1.55 16.83 11.29
CA VAL A 153 -2.90 16.71 11.87
C VAL A 153 -3.17 15.29 12.37
N ALA A 154 -2.80 14.27 11.59
CA ALA A 154 -2.95 12.88 12.00
C ALA A 154 -2.11 12.53 13.24
N ARG A 155 -0.93 13.13 13.38
CA ARG A 155 -0.13 13.04 14.61
C ARG A 155 -0.89 13.59 15.82
N GLU A 156 -1.40 14.81 15.73
CA GLU A 156 -2.14 15.46 16.82
C GLU A 156 -3.35 14.61 17.23
N VAL A 157 -4.09 14.07 16.26
CA VAL A 157 -5.22 13.18 16.55
C VAL A 157 -4.78 11.92 17.31
N LEU A 158 -3.66 11.29 16.93
CA LEU A 158 -3.15 10.12 17.65
C LEU A 158 -2.69 10.49 19.07
N GLU A 159 -1.93 11.57 19.22
CA GLU A 159 -1.40 12.03 20.51
C GLU A 159 -2.51 12.45 21.48
N ASP A 160 -3.56 13.15 21.00
CA ASP A 160 -4.75 13.51 21.78
C ASP A 160 -5.49 12.28 22.36
N HIS A 161 -5.32 11.12 21.72
CA HIS A 161 -5.94 9.85 22.12
C HIS A 161 -4.93 8.89 22.78
N GLY A 162 -3.77 9.39 23.21
CA GLY A 162 -2.80 8.62 23.99
C GLY A 162 -1.97 7.63 23.16
N LEU A 163 -1.94 7.77 21.83
CA LEU A 163 -1.14 6.94 20.95
C LEU A 163 0.13 7.66 20.52
N THR A 164 1.27 7.00 20.65
CA THR A 164 2.54 7.53 20.11
C THR A 164 2.57 7.30 18.60
N ALA A 165 2.73 8.38 17.84
CA ALA A 165 2.71 8.37 16.39
C ALA A 165 4.14 8.24 15.82
N TRP A 166 4.35 7.31 14.90
CA TRP A 166 5.64 6.99 14.29
C TRP A 166 5.58 7.25 12.77
N PRO A 167 6.25 8.29 12.25
CA PRO A 167 6.10 8.70 10.87
C PRO A 167 7.10 7.99 9.95
N LYS A 168 6.67 7.70 8.72
CA LYS A 168 7.56 7.27 7.63
C LYS A 168 7.05 7.71 6.28
N THR A 169 7.96 7.98 5.35
CA THR A 169 7.56 8.06 3.94
C THR A 169 7.05 6.68 3.48
N SER A 170 6.13 6.65 2.52
CA SER A 170 5.77 5.36 1.89
C SER A 170 6.89 4.84 0.98
N GLY A 171 7.78 5.72 0.49
CA GLY A 171 8.69 5.45 -0.62
C GLY A 171 8.00 5.38 -2.00
N SER A 172 6.72 5.77 -2.07
CA SER A 172 5.96 5.96 -3.30
C SER A 172 5.35 7.37 -3.30
N ARG A 173 4.02 7.51 -3.34
CA ARG A 173 3.34 8.81 -3.39
C ARG A 173 2.77 9.27 -2.04
N GLY A 174 2.50 8.35 -1.13
CA GLY A 174 1.84 8.62 0.16
C GLY A 174 2.81 8.71 1.33
N PHE A 175 2.23 8.81 2.53
CA PHE A 175 2.92 8.90 3.81
C PHE A 175 2.24 8.01 4.83
N HIS A 176 2.98 7.29 5.69
CA HIS A 176 2.37 6.41 6.68
C HIS A 176 2.73 6.89 8.10
N ILE A 177 1.79 6.71 9.02
CA ILE A 177 2.00 6.94 10.46
C ILE A 177 1.53 5.70 11.20
N TYR A 178 2.40 5.10 11.99
CA TYR A 178 2.08 3.90 12.78
C TYR A 178 1.89 4.27 14.25
N ALA A 179 1.10 3.48 14.96
CA ALA A 179 1.08 3.46 16.42
C ALA A 179 1.07 2.00 16.88
N ARG A 180 1.92 1.67 17.87
CA ARG A 180 1.84 0.35 18.53
C ARG A 180 0.66 0.35 19.48
N ILE A 181 -0.07 -0.76 19.44
CA ILE A 181 -1.27 -0.94 20.26
C ILE A 181 -1.16 -2.19 21.09
N GLU A 182 -1.98 -2.28 22.14
CA GLU A 182 -2.14 -3.50 22.91
C GLU A 182 -2.76 -4.61 22.02
N PRO A 183 -2.16 -5.81 21.93
CA PRO A 183 -2.57 -6.84 20.96
C PRO A 183 -3.75 -7.69 21.48
N HIS A 184 -4.85 -7.04 21.85
CA HIS A 184 -6.11 -7.72 22.24
C HIS A 184 -7.33 -7.21 21.46
N TRP A 185 -7.14 -6.20 20.61
CA TRP A 185 -8.18 -5.65 19.75
C TRP A 185 -8.39 -6.50 18.51
N THR A 186 -9.63 -6.69 18.07
CA THR A 186 -9.89 -7.39 16.81
C THR A 186 -9.59 -6.48 15.61
N PHE A 187 -9.35 -7.06 14.43
CA PHE A 187 -9.28 -6.29 13.17
C PHE A 187 -10.44 -5.31 12.95
N ARG A 188 -11.65 -5.65 13.46
CA ARG A 188 -12.82 -4.76 13.35
C ARG A 188 -12.62 -3.51 14.20
N ASP A 189 -12.11 -3.66 15.41
CA ASP A 189 -11.89 -2.56 16.35
C ASP A 189 -10.75 -1.67 15.85
N VAL A 190 -9.64 -2.27 15.42
CA VAL A 190 -8.49 -1.53 14.84
C VAL A 190 -8.91 -0.74 13.61
N ARG A 191 -9.70 -1.35 12.71
CA ARG A 191 -10.23 -0.64 11.52
C ARG A 191 -11.19 0.48 11.91
N LEU A 192 -12.04 0.28 12.92
CA LEU A 192 -12.95 1.32 13.41
C LEU A 192 -12.17 2.50 14.03
N ALA A 193 -11.11 2.21 14.78
CA ALA A 193 -10.21 3.22 15.32
C ALA A 193 -9.53 4.01 14.17
N ALA A 194 -9.02 3.34 13.14
CA ALA A 194 -8.45 4.00 11.96
C ALA A 194 -9.47 4.87 11.21
N GLU A 195 -10.69 4.40 11.05
CA GLU A 195 -11.80 5.15 10.43
C GLU A 195 -12.16 6.38 11.27
N THR A 196 -12.04 6.28 12.60
CA THR A 196 -12.26 7.39 13.52
C THR A 196 -11.15 8.43 13.43
N VAL A 197 -9.89 8.01 13.34
CA VAL A 197 -8.76 8.92 13.06
C VAL A 197 -8.98 9.63 11.72
N ALA A 198 -9.36 8.90 10.67
CA ALA A 198 -9.63 9.49 9.35
C ALA A 198 -10.73 10.57 9.40
N ARG A 199 -11.84 10.31 10.10
CA ARG A 199 -12.93 11.28 10.27
C ARG A 199 -12.50 12.49 11.07
N GLU A 200 -11.73 12.29 12.15
CA GLU A 200 -11.25 13.40 12.98
C GLU A 200 -10.22 14.25 12.26
N VAL A 201 -9.35 13.65 11.45
CA VAL A 201 -8.41 14.37 10.57
C VAL A 201 -9.19 15.19 9.51
N GLU A 202 -10.22 14.62 8.88
CA GLU A 202 -11.10 15.35 7.96
C GLU A 202 -11.85 16.49 8.67
N ASN A 203 -12.31 16.30 9.92
CA ASN A 203 -12.95 17.37 10.70
C ASN A 203 -12.00 18.53 10.98
N ARG A 204 -10.72 18.26 11.29
CA ARG A 204 -9.70 19.28 11.61
C ARG A 204 -9.12 19.94 10.37
N ALA A 205 -9.11 19.25 9.23
CA ALA A 205 -8.54 19.73 7.97
C ALA A 205 -9.43 19.39 6.75
N PRO A 206 -10.68 19.89 6.70
CA PRO A 206 -11.69 19.47 5.71
C PRO A 206 -11.33 19.82 4.26
N ASP A 207 -10.49 20.84 4.05
CA ASP A 207 -10.01 21.24 2.72
C ASP A 207 -8.78 20.45 2.25
N LEU A 208 -8.15 19.70 3.15
CA LEU A 208 -6.89 18.98 2.90
C LEU A 208 -7.03 17.46 2.96
N ALA A 209 -7.94 16.94 3.77
CA ALA A 209 -8.08 15.51 4.01
C ALA A 209 -9.51 15.03 3.76
N THR A 210 -9.65 13.74 3.46
CA THR A 210 -10.97 13.11 3.32
C THR A 210 -11.01 11.68 3.83
N SER A 211 -12.12 11.31 4.45
CA SER A 211 -12.44 9.93 4.85
C SER A 211 -13.51 9.29 3.95
N LYS A 212 -13.90 9.95 2.85
CA LYS A 212 -14.99 9.49 1.98
C LYS A 212 -14.70 8.12 1.35
N TRP A 213 -15.69 7.24 1.46
CA TRP A 213 -15.61 5.87 0.97
C TRP A 213 -15.40 5.80 -0.55
N TRP A 214 -16.16 6.58 -1.31
CA TRP A 214 -16.17 6.53 -2.77
C TRP A 214 -15.06 7.38 -3.37
N LYS A 215 -14.21 6.76 -4.22
CA LYS A 215 -13.09 7.46 -4.87
C LYS A 215 -13.53 8.73 -5.62
N GLU A 216 -14.67 8.68 -6.29
CA GLU A 216 -15.23 9.80 -7.03
C GLU A 216 -15.63 11.02 -6.17
N GLU A 217 -15.81 10.85 -4.86
CA GLU A 217 -16.20 11.93 -3.94
C GLU A 217 -15.00 12.52 -3.19
N ARG A 218 -13.82 11.90 -3.31
CA ARG A 218 -12.61 12.27 -2.59
C ARG A 218 -11.97 13.51 -3.20
N GLN A 219 -11.59 14.44 -2.32
CA GLN A 219 -10.74 15.58 -2.62
C GLN A 219 -9.66 15.66 -1.53
N GLY A 220 -8.47 16.14 -1.86
CA GLY A 220 -7.35 16.18 -0.91
C GLY A 220 -6.72 14.81 -0.62
N VAL A 221 -6.12 14.66 0.56
CA VAL A 221 -5.44 13.45 1.01
C VAL A 221 -6.47 12.47 1.59
N PHE A 222 -6.60 11.29 0.99
CA PHE A 222 -7.44 10.24 1.53
C PHE A 222 -6.72 9.55 2.69
N VAL A 223 -7.35 9.50 3.86
CA VAL A 223 -6.86 8.73 5.00
C VAL A 223 -7.41 7.30 4.90
N ASP A 224 -6.62 6.38 4.33
CA ASP A 224 -7.08 5.02 4.00
C ASP A 224 -7.15 4.10 5.23
N PHE A 225 -8.24 4.20 5.97
CA PHE A 225 -8.53 3.32 7.09
C PHE A 225 -8.70 1.84 6.71
N ASN A 226 -8.93 1.50 5.43
CA ASN A 226 -9.11 0.11 5.03
C ASN A 226 -7.81 -0.70 5.03
N GLN A 227 -6.64 -0.06 5.13
CA GLN A 227 -5.35 -0.76 5.31
C GLN A 227 -5.28 -1.55 6.63
N ASN A 228 -6.17 -1.26 7.58
CA ASN A 228 -6.30 -1.98 8.84
C ASN A 228 -7.32 -3.13 8.78
N ALA A 229 -7.91 -3.40 7.61
CA ALA A 229 -8.74 -4.58 7.44
C ALA A 229 -7.89 -5.87 7.40
N LYS A 230 -8.49 -7.00 7.78
CA LYS A 230 -7.86 -8.33 7.63
C LYS A 230 -7.44 -8.55 6.17
N ASP A 231 -6.31 -9.23 5.98
CA ASP A 231 -5.69 -9.54 4.68
C ASP A 231 -5.09 -8.34 3.92
N ARG A 232 -4.90 -7.19 4.59
CA ARG A 232 -4.20 -6.04 4.03
C ARG A 232 -2.78 -5.96 4.57
N THR A 233 -1.83 -5.90 3.65
CA THR A 233 -0.41 -5.71 3.95
C THR A 233 0.03 -4.34 3.46
N VAL A 234 0.90 -3.71 4.24
CA VAL A 234 1.48 -2.40 3.95
C VAL A 234 2.99 -2.55 3.87
N ALA A 235 3.62 -1.83 2.96
CA ALA A 235 5.08 -1.84 2.86
C ALA A 235 5.71 -1.39 4.19
N SER A 236 6.55 -2.26 4.75
CA SER A 236 7.17 -2.05 6.07
C SER A 236 8.19 -0.91 6.08
N ALA A 237 8.61 -0.51 7.27
CA ALA A 237 9.79 0.34 7.46
C ALA A 237 11.01 -0.25 6.72
N TYR A 238 11.87 0.63 6.19
CA TYR A 238 13.06 0.31 5.41
C TYR A 238 12.82 -0.47 4.10
N SER A 239 11.57 -0.72 3.72
CA SER A 239 11.27 -1.38 2.46
C SER A 239 11.71 -0.54 1.27
N VAL A 240 12.66 -1.03 0.47
CA VAL A 240 12.93 -0.50 -0.86
C VAL A 240 11.69 -0.69 -1.73
N ARG A 241 11.30 0.32 -2.47
CA ARG A 241 10.11 0.32 -3.32
C ARG A 241 10.52 0.09 -4.77
N PRO A 242 9.65 -0.52 -5.59
CA PRO A 242 9.92 -0.78 -7.01
C PRO A 242 9.76 0.49 -7.85
N THR A 243 10.47 1.57 -7.48
CA THR A 243 10.58 2.81 -8.24
C THR A 243 11.93 2.83 -8.97
N SER A 244 12.03 3.60 -10.06
CA SER A 244 13.26 3.66 -10.87
C SER A 244 14.49 4.10 -10.07
N ASP A 245 14.29 4.96 -9.08
CA ASP A 245 15.30 5.52 -8.17
C ASP A 245 15.51 4.70 -6.88
N ALA A 246 14.89 3.51 -6.77
CA ALA A 246 15.01 2.63 -5.60
C ALA A 246 14.70 3.34 -4.27
N ARG A 247 13.63 4.14 -4.25
CA ARG A 247 13.16 4.86 -3.06
C ARG A 247 12.83 3.91 -1.91
N VAL A 248 12.93 4.40 -0.69
CA VAL A 248 12.73 3.62 0.53
C VAL A 248 11.54 4.18 1.33
N SER A 249 10.72 3.27 1.84
CA SER A 249 9.75 3.53 2.91
C SER A 249 10.49 3.84 4.21
N THR A 250 10.79 5.11 4.47
CA THR A 250 11.86 5.51 5.41
C THR A 250 11.27 6.05 6.71
N PRO A 251 11.55 5.42 7.86
CA PRO A 251 11.28 5.97 9.19
C PRO A 251 11.92 7.35 9.39
N LEU A 252 11.17 8.26 9.99
CA LEU A 252 11.59 9.64 10.27
C LEU A 252 11.37 9.98 11.73
N ARG A 253 12.09 11.00 12.20
CA ARG A 253 11.71 11.77 13.38
C ARG A 253 10.71 12.85 12.97
N TRP A 254 9.88 13.29 13.90
CA TRP A 254 8.81 14.26 13.59
C TRP A 254 9.32 15.65 13.19
N ASP A 255 10.46 16.08 13.69
CA ASP A 255 11.11 17.34 13.32
C ASP A 255 11.58 17.37 11.86
N GLU A 256 11.78 16.21 11.24
CA GLU A 256 12.16 16.09 9.83
C GLU A 256 10.98 16.17 8.87
N VAL A 257 9.76 15.84 9.36
CA VAL A 257 8.58 15.68 8.52
C VAL A 257 8.24 16.93 7.71
N PRO A 258 8.21 18.17 8.25
CA PRO A 258 7.82 19.36 7.48
C PRO A 258 8.70 19.66 6.26
N GLY A 259 9.96 19.20 6.27
CA GLY A 259 10.95 19.48 5.22
C GLY A 259 11.28 18.28 4.33
N CYS A 260 10.80 17.08 4.66
CA CYS A 260 11.27 15.89 3.98
C CYS A 260 10.79 15.82 2.52
N ARG A 261 11.56 15.11 1.69
CA ARG A 261 11.22 14.79 0.30
C ARG A 261 11.44 13.30 0.08
N PRO A 262 10.46 12.54 -0.44
CA PRO A 262 10.58 11.10 -0.56
C PRO A 262 11.72 10.70 -1.51
N GLU A 263 12.03 11.52 -2.52
CA GLU A 263 13.14 11.34 -3.45
C GLU A 263 14.52 11.37 -2.78
N ALA A 264 14.64 12.00 -1.60
CA ALA A 264 15.89 12.05 -0.86
C ALA A 264 16.23 10.72 -0.17
N PHE A 265 15.24 9.81 -0.05
CA PHE A 265 15.40 8.53 0.62
C PHE A 265 15.43 7.38 -0.40
N THR A 266 16.63 7.05 -0.84
CA THR A 266 16.93 5.97 -1.79
C THR A 266 17.69 4.86 -1.08
N LEU A 267 17.82 3.70 -1.74
CA LEU A 267 18.65 2.59 -1.26
C LEU A 267 20.03 3.08 -0.79
N SER A 268 20.71 3.91 -1.57
CA SER A 268 22.06 4.41 -1.23
C SER A 268 22.03 5.42 -0.08
N THR A 269 21.16 6.43 -0.15
CA THR A 269 21.16 7.52 0.84
C THR A 269 20.64 7.08 2.21
N VAL A 270 19.75 6.09 2.27
CA VAL A 270 19.28 5.52 3.54
C VAL A 270 20.37 4.71 4.23
N LEU A 271 21.31 4.09 3.51
CA LEU A 271 22.44 3.39 4.15
C LEU A 271 23.34 4.34 4.91
N GLU A 272 23.72 5.45 4.27
CA GLU A 272 24.53 6.49 4.90
C GLU A 272 23.81 7.06 6.12
N ARG A 273 22.53 7.40 5.95
CA ARG A 273 21.68 7.93 7.01
C ARG A 273 21.54 6.96 8.20
N TYR A 274 21.29 5.68 7.96
CA TYR A 274 21.10 4.70 9.03
C TYR A 274 22.40 4.49 9.82
N ALA A 275 23.55 4.48 9.13
CA ALA A 275 24.86 4.39 9.78
C ALA A 275 25.17 5.62 10.66
N GLU A 276 24.70 6.81 10.27
CA GLU A 276 24.91 8.06 11.01
C GLU A 276 23.93 8.24 12.17
N LEU A 277 22.63 8.00 11.94
CA LEU A 277 21.56 8.39 12.85
C LEU A 277 20.95 7.22 13.64
N GLY A 278 21.22 5.98 13.25
CA GLY A 278 20.49 4.81 13.72
C GLY A 278 19.05 4.77 13.21
N ASP A 279 18.18 4.09 13.96
CA ASP A 279 16.77 3.95 13.60
C ASP A 279 15.88 4.98 14.36
N PRO A 280 15.20 5.90 13.65
CA PRO A 280 14.23 6.79 14.27
C PRO A 280 13.08 6.08 15.01
N TRP A 281 12.83 4.80 14.72
CA TRP A 281 11.79 3.99 15.33
C TRP A 281 12.33 2.98 16.36
N GLU A 282 13.55 3.14 16.87
CA GLU A 282 14.15 2.20 17.84
C GLU A 282 13.22 1.88 19.02
N ASP A 283 12.54 2.90 19.57
CA ASP A 283 11.67 2.78 20.74
C ASP A 283 10.21 2.39 20.41
N ILE A 284 9.88 2.13 19.14
CA ILE A 284 8.49 1.86 18.72
C ILE A 284 7.84 0.75 19.56
N GLY A 285 8.58 -0.32 19.83
CA GLY A 285 8.10 -1.47 20.60
C GLY A 285 7.93 -1.23 22.10
N THR A 286 8.22 -0.03 22.61
CA THR A 286 8.04 0.31 24.03
C THR A 286 6.75 1.12 24.28
N ALA A 287 6.19 1.72 23.23
CA ALA A 287 5.08 2.67 23.30
C ALA A 287 3.74 2.04 22.88
N HIS A 288 3.29 1.01 23.61
CA HIS A 288 1.98 0.41 23.39
C HIS A 288 0.87 1.28 23.98
N GLY A 289 -0.04 1.77 23.13
CA GLY A 289 -1.21 2.50 23.57
C GLY A 289 -2.52 1.71 23.44
N SER A 290 -3.54 2.13 24.18
CA SER A 290 -4.88 1.54 24.09
C SER A 290 -5.70 2.20 22.97
N LEU A 291 -6.55 1.43 22.29
CA LEU A 291 -7.49 1.98 21.31
C LEU A 291 -8.78 2.52 21.93
N GLU A 292 -9.02 2.30 23.23
CA GLU A 292 -10.26 2.68 23.89
C GLU A 292 -10.64 4.16 23.67
N PRO A 293 -9.74 5.17 23.79
CA PRO A 293 -10.12 6.57 23.54
C PRO A 293 -10.62 6.84 22.12
N LEU A 294 -10.05 6.18 21.11
CA LEU A 294 -10.53 6.29 19.72
C LEU A 294 -11.86 5.57 19.53
N LEU A 295 -12.06 4.41 20.17
CA LEU A 295 -13.34 3.70 20.13
C LEU A 295 -14.45 4.49 20.85
N ASP A 296 -14.12 5.24 21.90
CA ASP A 296 -15.03 6.17 22.58
C ASP A 296 -15.42 7.33 21.68
N LEU A 297 -14.45 7.90 20.95
CA LEU A 297 -14.73 8.90 19.94
C LEU A 297 -15.63 8.32 18.83
N ALA A 298 -15.37 7.09 18.37
CA ALA A 298 -16.21 6.41 17.38
C ALA A 298 -17.66 6.29 17.85
N ARG A 299 -17.88 5.92 19.12
CA ARG A 299 -19.21 5.85 19.74
C ARG A 299 -19.92 7.20 19.76
N ARG A 300 -19.21 8.28 20.07
CA ARG A 300 -19.74 9.66 20.08
C ARG A 300 -20.06 10.18 18.68
N LEU A 301 -19.20 9.92 17.70
CA LEU A 301 -19.38 10.33 16.32
C LEU A 301 -20.48 9.54 15.58
N GLY A 302 -20.96 8.44 16.16
CA GLY A 302 -21.92 7.56 15.54
C GLY A 302 -21.37 6.80 14.33
N PRO A 303 -22.19 5.94 13.70
CA PRO A 303 -21.76 5.18 12.53
C PRO A 303 -21.44 6.13 11.37
N ALA A 304 -20.35 5.86 10.65
CA ALA A 304 -20.11 6.51 9.37
C ALA A 304 -21.26 6.22 8.41
N GLU A 305 -21.48 7.12 7.44
CA GLU A 305 -22.42 6.88 6.36
C GLU A 305 -22.04 5.59 5.62
N LYS A 306 -22.86 4.55 5.81
CA LYS A 306 -22.61 3.27 5.14
C LYS A 306 -22.94 3.41 3.66
N PRO A 307 -22.14 2.82 2.76
CA PRO A 307 -22.60 2.62 1.39
C PRO A 307 -23.92 1.81 1.45
N PRO A 308 -24.95 2.19 0.68
CA PRO A 308 -26.28 1.59 0.78
C PRO A 308 -26.20 0.07 0.60
N LYS A 309 -26.67 -0.68 1.60
CA LYS A 309 -26.86 -2.13 1.51
C LYS A 309 -28.20 -2.41 0.83
N GLY A 310 -28.21 -2.44 -0.50
CA GLY A 310 -29.39 -2.81 -1.29
C GLY A 310 -29.04 -3.85 -2.35
N THR A 311 -29.97 -4.76 -2.63
CA THR A 311 -29.96 -5.72 -3.75
C THR A 311 -30.18 -5.05 -5.12
N GLY A 312 -30.24 -3.72 -5.17
CA GLY A 312 -30.36 -2.92 -6.39
C GLY A 312 -29.02 -2.29 -6.82
N ARG A 313 -28.86 -2.03 -8.12
CA ARG A 313 -27.75 -1.20 -8.64
C ARG A 313 -27.80 0.17 -7.95
N ARG A 314 -26.68 0.56 -7.31
CA ARG A 314 -26.48 1.89 -6.72
C ARG A 314 -26.90 2.98 -7.72
N GLN A 315 -27.64 3.97 -7.25
CA GLN A 315 -27.86 5.20 -7.99
C GLN A 315 -26.56 6.02 -7.90
N GLN A 316 -25.94 6.27 -9.05
CA GLN A 316 -24.66 6.97 -9.12
C GLN A 316 -24.86 8.43 -8.69
N THR A 317 -24.24 8.84 -7.58
CA THR A 317 -24.36 10.20 -7.02
C THR A 317 -23.56 11.23 -7.82
N MET A 318 -22.49 10.78 -8.47
CA MET A 318 -21.61 11.61 -9.30
C MET A 318 -21.87 11.36 -10.80
N PRO A 319 -21.71 12.37 -11.67
CA PRO A 319 -21.84 12.22 -13.11
C PRO A 319 -20.61 11.54 -13.73
N LEU A 320 -20.39 10.26 -13.41
CA LEU A 320 -19.29 9.45 -13.95
C LEU A 320 -19.64 8.84 -15.31
N VAL A 321 -18.65 8.85 -16.20
CA VAL A 321 -18.61 8.04 -17.42
C VAL A 321 -17.43 7.08 -17.36
N GLU A 322 -17.59 5.87 -17.86
CA GLU A 322 -16.52 4.89 -18.01
C GLU A 322 -15.89 5.03 -19.39
N ILE A 323 -14.57 5.13 -19.45
CA ILE A 323 -13.84 5.40 -20.69
C ILE A 323 -13.20 4.15 -21.26
N ALA A 324 -12.57 3.33 -20.40
CA ALA A 324 -11.82 2.17 -20.85
C ALA A 324 -11.79 1.07 -19.79
N ARG A 325 -11.75 -0.17 -20.26
CA ARG A 325 -11.28 -1.37 -19.55
C ARG A 325 -10.14 -1.95 -20.38
N ALA A 326 -8.95 -2.04 -19.82
CA ALA A 326 -7.76 -2.48 -20.55
C ALA A 326 -6.99 -3.53 -19.75
N LYS A 327 -6.21 -4.34 -20.47
CA LYS A 327 -5.36 -5.34 -19.82
C LYS A 327 -4.15 -4.67 -19.16
N THR A 328 -3.62 -3.61 -19.78
CA THR A 328 -2.48 -2.86 -19.27
C THR A 328 -2.87 -1.43 -18.93
N ARG A 329 -2.08 -0.78 -18.07
CA ARG A 329 -2.31 0.62 -17.69
C ARG A 329 -2.12 1.57 -18.87
N GLU A 330 -1.12 1.29 -19.69
CA GLU A 330 -0.76 2.09 -20.87
C GLU A 330 -1.92 2.11 -21.87
N GLU A 331 -2.45 0.94 -22.23
CA GLU A 331 -3.60 0.80 -23.14
C GLU A 331 -4.85 1.54 -22.60
N ALA A 332 -5.11 1.45 -21.29
CA ALA A 332 -6.17 2.23 -20.66
C ALA A 332 -5.95 3.74 -20.84
N LEU A 333 -4.74 4.23 -20.57
CA LEU A 333 -4.41 5.66 -20.68
C LEU A 333 -4.45 6.16 -22.13
N GLU A 334 -4.03 5.36 -23.11
CA GLU A 334 -4.19 5.70 -24.52
C GLU A 334 -5.67 5.86 -24.91
N GLY A 335 -6.54 5.00 -24.36
CA GLY A 335 -7.99 5.15 -24.49
C GLY A 335 -8.47 6.48 -23.93
N LEU A 336 -8.02 6.85 -22.73
CA LEU A 336 -8.35 8.15 -22.14
C LEU A 336 -7.91 9.33 -23.02
N GLU A 337 -6.71 9.29 -23.60
CA GLU A 337 -6.24 10.37 -24.48
C GLU A 337 -7.06 10.49 -25.77
N ARG A 338 -7.52 9.37 -26.35
CA ARG A 338 -8.45 9.39 -27.49
C ARG A 338 -9.79 10.03 -27.11
N TRP A 339 -10.34 9.68 -25.95
CA TRP A 339 -11.57 10.29 -25.45
C TRP A 339 -11.39 11.80 -25.21
N LYS A 340 -10.29 12.21 -24.56
CA LYS A 340 -9.96 13.64 -24.34
C LYS A 340 -9.85 14.42 -25.64
N ALA A 341 -9.25 13.84 -26.69
CA ALA A 341 -9.13 14.47 -28.00
C ALA A 341 -10.50 14.74 -28.64
N ARG A 342 -11.48 13.85 -28.46
CA ARG A 342 -12.87 14.06 -28.92
C ARG A 342 -13.65 15.06 -28.08
N HIS A 343 -13.36 15.12 -26.78
CA HIS A 343 -14.09 15.92 -25.79
C HIS A 343 -13.27 17.12 -25.29
N SER A 344 -12.57 17.82 -26.17
CA SER A 344 -11.61 18.88 -25.80
C SER A 344 -12.23 20.03 -24.99
N THR A 345 -13.51 20.35 -25.23
CA THR A 345 -14.26 21.35 -24.44
C THR A 345 -14.51 20.88 -23.00
N VAL A 346 -14.76 19.59 -22.81
CA VAL A 346 -14.94 18.97 -21.48
C VAL A 346 -13.63 18.96 -20.71
N VAL A 347 -12.51 18.67 -21.38
CA VAL A 347 -11.17 18.58 -20.76
C VAL A 347 -10.79 19.87 -20.04
N GLY A 348 -11.19 21.04 -20.56
CA GLY A 348 -10.92 22.33 -19.92
C GLY A 348 -11.58 22.52 -18.55
N HIS A 349 -12.59 21.70 -18.22
CA HIS A 349 -13.27 21.71 -16.93
C HIS A 349 -12.77 20.63 -15.96
N LEU A 350 -12.04 19.62 -16.44
CA LEU A 350 -11.64 18.49 -15.62
C LEU A 350 -10.47 18.84 -14.72
N HIS A 351 -10.60 18.50 -13.45
CA HIS A 351 -9.51 18.52 -12.50
C HIS A 351 -8.77 17.17 -12.53
N PRO A 352 -7.49 17.10 -12.12
CA PRO A 352 -6.76 15.83 -12.06
C PRO A 352 -7.50 14.73 -11.27
N ALA A 353 -8.16 15.11 -10.17
CA ALA A 353 -8.94 14.20 -9.32
C ALA A 353 -10.19 13.61 -10.00
N ASP A 354 -10.68 14.24 -11.08
CA ASP A 354 -11.81 13.73 -11.84
C ASP A 354 -11.46 12.50 -12.69
N ILE A 355 -10.16 12.28 -12.95
CA ILE A 355 -9.67 11.16 -13.74
C ILE A 355 -9.37 9.98 -12.80
N LEU A 356 -10.26 9.00 -12.78
CA LEU A 356 -10.16 7.83 -11.93
C LEU A 356 -9.51 6.67 -12.70
N VAL A 357 -8.24 6.39 -12.39
CA VAL A 357 -7.50 5.24 -12.93
C VAL A 357 -7.50 4.12 -11.88
N ASP A 358 -8.32 3.10 -12.09
CA ASP A 358 -8.50 1.98 -11.17
C ASP A 358 -7.69 0.74 -11.62
N GLY A 359 -6.72 0.32 -10.82
CA GLY A 359 -6.13 -1.02 -10.93
C GLY A 359 -7.02 -2.06 -10.25
N MET A 360 -7.56 -2.98 -11.03
CA MET A 360 -8.53 -3.98 -10.60
C MET A 360 -7.88 -5.37 -10.58
N ARG A 361 -8.16 -6.15 -9.53
CA ARG A 361 -7.64 -7.50 -9.43
C ARG A 361 -8.46 -8.45 -10.32
N GLY A 362 -7.82 -9.02 -11.34
CA GLY A 362 -8.37 -10.11 -12.13
C GLY A 362 -8.09 -11.48 -11.50
N ARG A 363 -8.33 -12.56 -12.27
CA ARG A 363 -8.16 -13.94 -11.81
C ARG A 363 -6.70 -14.28 -11.46
N SER A 364 -5.76 -13.82 -12.28
CA SER A 364 -4.33 -14.06 -12.13
C SER A 364 -3.43 -12.85 -12.46
N SER A 365 -4.00 -11.75 -12.95
CA SER A 365 -3.30 -10.51 -13.29
C SER A 365 -4.13 -9.29 -12.88
N VAL A 366 -3.52 -8.11 -12.86
CA VAL A 366 -4.23 -6.83 -12.74
C VAL A 366 -4.82 -6.47 -14.10
N TRP A 367 -5.92 -5.73 -14.12
CA TRP A 367 -6.47 -5.04 -15.29
C TRP A 367 -6.86 -3.61 -14.88
N TYR A 368 -7.06 -2.71 -15.83
CA TYR A 368 -7.23 -1.30 -15.54
C TYR A 368 -8.57 -0.79 -16.06
N ARG A 369 -9.23 0.04 -15.26
CA ARG A 369 -10.46 0.76 -15.64
C ARG A 369 -10.23 2.25 -15.52
N ILE A 370 -10.67 3.01 -16.51
CA ILE A 370 -10.71 4.48 -16.43
C ILE A 370 -12.15 4.96 -16.37
N ARG A 371 -12.43 5.84 -15.42
CA ARG A 371 -13.68 6.60 -15.31
C ARG A 371 -13.35 8.08 -15.22
N VAL A 372 -14.23 8.93 -15.74
CA VAL A 372 -14.12 10.39 -15.63
C VAL A 372 -15.32 10.91 -14.86
N ASN A 373 -15.08 11.69 -13.81
CA ASN A 373 -16.11 12.37 -13.04
C ASN A 373 -16.38 13.75 -13.64
N LEU A 374 -17.58 13.95 -14.19
CA LEU A 374 -17.96 15.19 -14.87
C LEU A 374 -18.51 16.25 -13.90
N GLN A 375 -18.19 16.17 -12.59
CA GLN A 375 -18.75 17.05 -11.56
C GLN A 375 -18.46 18.53 -11.82
N HIS A 376 -17.27 18.84 -12.34
CA HIS A 376 -16.83 20.21 -12.66
C HIS A 376 -17.28 20.66 -14.07
N VAL A 377 -17.88 19.76 -14.86
CA VAL A 377 -18.38 20.06 -16.20
C VAL A 377 -19.81 20.59 -16.10
N PRO A 378 -20.15 21.73 -16.74
CA PRO A 378 -21.52 22.23 -16.78
C PRO A 378 -22.49 21.16 -17.28
N GLU A 379 -23.65 21.00 -16.64
CA GLU A 379 -24.57 19.89 -16.89
C GLU A 379 -24.96 19.76 -18.38
N ALA A 380 -25.21 20.87 -19.06
CA ALA A 380 -25.53 20.92 -20.49
C ALA A 380 -24.39 20.49 -21.42
N GLN A 381 -23.15 20.40 -20.91
CA GLN A 381 -21.95 20.03 -21.66
C GLN A 381 -21.42 18.63 -21.30
N ARG A 382 -22.08 17.93 -20.37
CA ARG A 382 -21.66 16.59 -19.94
C ARG A 382 -21.91 15.59 -21.07
N PRO A 383 -20.87 14.92 -21.59
CA PRO A 383 -21.09 13.84 -22.55
C PRO A 383 -21.81 12.66 -21.88
N PRO A 384 -22.70 11.96 -22.59
CA PRO A 384 -23.29 10.73 -22.09
C PRO A 384 -22.25 9.61 -22.04
N GLN A 385 -22.61 8.46 -21.47
CA GLN A 385 -21.80 7.26 -21.58
C GLN A 385 -21.68 6.82 -23.06
N GLU A 386 -20.46 6.81 -23.58
CA GLU A 386 -20.11 6.32 -24.92
C GLU A 386 -19.67 4.85 -24.88
N PRO A 387 -19.52 4.15 -26.03
CA PRO A 387 -18.77 2.91 -26.08
C PRO A 387 -17.36 3.08 -25.51
N LEU A 388 -16.84 2.03 -24.86
CA LEU A 388 -15.51 2.09 -24.27
C LEU A 388 -14.44 2.17 -25.36
N GLU A 389 -13.42 2.98 -25.12
CA GLU A 389 -12.24 3.13 -25.98
C GLU A 389 -11.42 1.85 -26.09
N VAL A 390 -11.52 1.01 -25.05
CA VAL A 390 -10.97 -0.33 -24.93
C VAL A 390 -11.94 -1.11 -24.05
N ASP A 391 -12.38 -2.29 -24.48
CA ASP A 391 -13.31 -3.14 -23.73
C ASP A 391 -12.71 -4.53 -23.47
N TYR A 392 -11.70 -4.56 -22.61
CA TYR A 392 -11.11 -5.79 -22.13
C TYR A 392 -12.01 -6.45 -21.06
N ASP A 393 -12.43 -7.69 -21.32
CA ASP A 393 -13.08 -8.54 -20.31
C ASP A 393 -12.06 -9.48 -19.64
N PRO A 394 -11.71 -9.25 -18.35
CA PRO A 394 -10.80 -10.12 -17.60
C PRO A 394 -11.37 -11.53 -17.33
N TRP A 395 -12.65 -11.76 -17.63
CA TRP A 395 -13.37 -13.01 -17.40
C TRP A 395 -13.79 -13.75 -18.66
N ALA A 396 -13.46 -13.26 -19.86
CA ALA A 396 -13.88 -13.86 -21.14
C ALA A 396 -13.54 -15.36 -21.26
N ASN A 397 -12.43 -15.79 -20.65
CA ASN A 397 -11.98 -17.19 -20.63
C ASN A 397 -12.29 -17.93 -19.31
N ALA A 398 -13.20 -17.39 -18.49
CA ALA A 398 -13.63 -18.08 -17.29
C ALA A 398 -14.53 -19.28 -17.68
N PRO A 399 -14.42 -20.43 -16.99
CA PRO A 399 -15.19 -21.63 -17.35
C PRO A 399 -16.71 -21.43 -17.36
N TRP A 400 -17.22 -20.43 -16.63
CA TRP A 400 -18.63 -20.06 -16.56
C TRP A 400 -19.05 -18.96 -17.56
N ALA A 401 -18.11 -18.36 -18.30
CA ALA A 401 -18.42 -17.33 -19.28
C ALA A 401 -19.11 -17.91 -20.54
N GLN A 402 -18.87 -19.18 -20.86
CA GLN A 402 -19.49 -19.88 -22.00
C GLN A 402 -20.99 -20.18 -21.81
N GLU A 403 -21.52 -20.09 -20.59
CA GLU A 403 -22.95 -20.29 -20.32
C GLU A 403 -23.81 -19.04 -20.61
N ARG A 404 -23.21 -17.87 -20.85
CA ARG A 404 -23.95 -16.61 -21.08
C ARG A 404 -24.48 -16.44 -22.50
N ASP A 405 -23.86 -17.05 -23.51
CA ASP A 405 -24.28 -16.95 -24.92
C ASP A 405 -25.32 -18.02 -25.34
N SER A 406 -25.84 -18.80 -24.40
CA SER A 406 -26.83 -19.87 -24.66
C SER A 406 -28.20 -19.63 -24.00
N ARG A 407 -28.54 -18.39 -23.65
CA ARG A 407 -29.88 -18.03 -23.16
C ARG A 407 -30.52 -16.87 -23.91
#